data_AF-A0A524FDT4-F1
#
_entry.id   AF-A0A524FDT4-F1
#
_cell.length_a   1.000
_cell.length_b   1.000
_cell.length_c   1.000
_cell.angle_alpha   90.00
_cell.angle_beta   90.00
_cell.angle_gamma   90.00
#
_symmetry.space_group_name_H-M   'P 1'
#
loop_
_entity.id
_entity.type
_entity.pdbx_description
1 polymer ?
#
loop_
_entity_poly.entity_id
_entity_poly.type
_entity_poly.pdbx_seq_one_letter_code
_entity_poly.pdbx_strand_id
1 'polypeptide(L)'
;MGDVRIKTPNLDDIFEKWKQSAVKKDRKQMEKQFGTKGAVFTLDAISAAEYVVPPALKGAAIYFSIKKTVAPAKGKDEDTVMAPRVSRETFYSFKSTKVNKDNWKGDEKVPTYESITAVACKNCSGKGYIEDKCSTCKGSGKIEEDLTVLEGEEQKKQKRTFSYPCGECYGTGKVQNPCRECGGHKNLYKYEILPVPFQSVVTGIPILHSSLQTKYEKEIGKDLQDLIESVEGIKFNNFKELDDKSEGSLGYWDKNVKKTINAAGNDYKNYEKDKDTQIVTQIYLFPMIQLNCKSKKGKKYEIYSIGSENNFMIYSNF
;
A
#
# COMPACT_ATOMS: atom_id res chain seq x y z
N MET A 1 -12.53 14.88 37.37
CA MET A 1 -12.26 15.90 36.32
C MET A 1 -13.60 16.53 36.00
N GLY A 2 -13.73 17.85 36.22
CA GLY A 2 -14.99 18.56 35.99
C GLY A 2 -15.45 18.46 34.52
N ASP A 3 -16.73 18.71 34.28
CA ASP A 3 -17.30 18.75 32.92
C ASP A 3 -16.56 19.80 32.08
N VAL A 4 -15.63 19.34 31.25
CA VAL A 4 -14.90 20.21 30.31
C VAL A 4 -15.86 20.55 29.18
N ARG A 5 -16.49 21.73 29.28
CA ARG A 5 -17.29 22.30 28.20
C ARG A 5 -16.42 23.14 27.29
N ILE A 6 -16.56 22.93 25.98
CA ILE A 6 -15.98 23.81 24.96
C ILE A 6 -17.07 24.73 24.43
N LYS A 7 -16.80 26.04 24.47
CA LYS A 7 -17.73 27.01 23.88
C LYS A 7 -17.47 27.10 22.39
N THR A 8 -18.53 26.90 21.61
CA THR A 8 -18.49 27.07 20.15
C THR A 8 -18.29 28.54 19.79
N PRO A 9 -17.55 28.86 18.71
CA PRO A 9 -17.40 30.22 18.23
C PRO A 9 -18.74 30.83 17.80
N ASN A 10 -18.88 32.14 18.00
CA ASN A 10 -20.07 32.88 17.56
C ASN A 10 -20.10 32.97 16.02
N LEU A 11 -21.30 33.01 15.45
CA LEU A 11 -21.51 33.09 14.00
C LEU A 11 -20.89 34.35 13.41
N ASP A 12 -20.97 35.48 14.14
CA ASP A 12 -20.37 36.75 13.74
C ASP A 12 -18.85 36.64 13.66
N ASP A 13 -18.21 36.03 14.67
CA ASP A 13 -16.75 35.87 14.70
C ASP A 13 -16.26 34.95 13.57
N ILE A 14 -17.00 33.87 13.30
CA ILE A 14 -16.70 32.97 12.17
C ILE A 14 -16.77 33.74 10.86
N PHE A 15 -17.82 34.54 10.67
CA PHE A 15 -18.03 35.32 9.46
C PHE A 15 -16.97 36.42 9.30
N GLU A 16 -16.62 37.14 10.37
CA GLU A 16 -15.57 38.15 10.37
C GLU A 16 -14.21 37.55 10.00
N LYS A 17 -13.84 36.44 10.64
CA LYS A 17 -12.59 35.74 10.33
C LYS A 17 -12.56 35.28 8.86
N TRP A 18 -13.69 34.80 8.35
CA TRP A 18 -13.83 34.44 6.95
C TRP A 18 -13.67 35.65 6.03
N LYS A 19 -14.34 36.79 6.30
CA LYS A 19 -14.21 38.01 5.48
C LYS A 19 -12.76 38.46 5.36
N GLN A 20 -12.03 38.47 6.47
CA GLN A 20 -10.61 38.85 6.50
C GLN A 20 -9.74 37.90 5.67
N SER A 21 -10.01 36.59 5.73
CA SER A 21 -9.31 35.58 4.92
C SER A 21 -9.66 35.67 3.44
N ALA A 22 -10.94 35.82 3.12
CA ALA A 22 -11.46 35.87 1.75
C ALA A 22 -10.96 37.10 0.99
N VAL A 23 -10.90 38.28 1.60
CA VAL A 23 -10.35 39.48 0.94
C VAL A 23 -8.85 39.38 0.69
N LYS A 24 -8.09 38.74 1.58
CA LYS A 24 -6.67 38.48 1.35
C LYS A 24 -6.44 37.54 0.17
N LYS A 25 -7.31 36.54 -0.02
CA LYS A 25 -7.22 35.57 -1.12
C LYS A 25 -7.72 36.14 -2.45
N ASP A 26 -8.91 36.75 -2.48
CA ASP A 26 -9.49 37.30 -3.71
C ASP A 26 -10.40 38.51 -3.45
N ARG A 27 -9.77 39.68 -3.27
CA ARG A 27 -10.46 40.96 -3.12
C ARG A 27 -11.37 41.30 -4.30
N LYS A 28 -10.98 40.97 -5.54
CA LYS A 28 -11.76 41.30 -6.74
C LYS A 28 -13.07 40.51 -6.77
N GLN A 29 -13.04 39.24 -6.41
CA GLN A 29 -14.24 38.43 -6.29
C GLN A 29 -15.14 38.93 -5.15
N MET A 30 -14.58 39.29 -4.00
CA MET A 30 -15.35 39.87 -2.89
C MET A 30 -16.09 41.15 -3.32
N GLU A 31 -15.39 42.09 -3.95
CA GLU A 31 -16.00 43.30 -4.50
C GLU A 31 -17.05 42.98 -5.56
N LYS A 32 -16.79 42.01 -6.45
CA LYS A 32 -17.75 41.58 -7.45
C LYS A 32 -19.04 41.05 -6.83
N GLN A 33 -18.98 40.29 -5.74
CA GLN A 33 -20.16 39.61 -5.16
C GLN A 33 -20.91 40.44 -4.13
N PHE A 34 -20.23 41.33 -3.42
CA PHE A 34 -20.80 42.13 -2.33
C PHE A 34 -20.83 43.64 -2.60
N GLY A 35 -20.02 44.12 -3.55
CA GLY A 35 -19.95 45.55 -3.89
C GLY A 35 -21.26 46.11 -4.44
N THR A 36 -21.47 47.40 -4.17
CA THR A 36 -22.62 48.17 -4.68
C THR A 36 -22.16 49.09 -5.80
N LYS A 37 -22.89 49.09 -6.93
CA LYS A 37 -22.53 49.93 -8.08
C LYS A 37 -22.49 51.41 -7.66
N GLY A 38 -21.35 52.06 -7.86
CA GLY A 38 -21.15 53.48 -7.54
C GLY A 38 -20.72 53.78 -6.09
N ALA A 39 -20.51 52.77 -5.24
CA ALA A 39 -19.98 52.94 -3.89
C ALA A 39 -18.58 52.32 -3.76
N VAL A 40 -17.73 52.90 -2.90
CA VAL A 40 -16.41 52.32 -2.57
C VAL A 40 -16.62 51.03 -1.78
N PHE A 41 -15.97 49.95 -2.21
CA PHE A 41 -16.05 48.66 -1.53
C PHE A 41 -15.31 48.68 -0.18
N THR A 42 -16.07 48.45 0.90
CA THR A 42 -15.55 48.29 2.27
C THR A 42 -16.03 46.96 2.87
N LEU A 43 -15.20 46.36 3.72
CA LEU A 43 -15.54 45.12 4.41
C LEU A 43 -16.59 45.31 5.51
N ASP A 44 -16.65 46.51 6.08
CA ASP A 44 -17.58 46.87 7.16
C ASP A 44 -19.04 46.90 6.68
N ALA A 45 -19.25 47.07 5.36
CA ALA A 45 -20.57 47.00 4.75
C ALA A 45 -21.09 45.56 4.57
N ILE A 46 -20.32 44.53 4.94
CA ILE A 46 -20.70 43.13 4.82
C ILE A 46 -20.90 42.55 6.22
N SER A 47 -22.13 42.25 6.61
CA SER A 47 -22.44 41.71 7.95
C SER A 47 -22.97 40.26 7.89
N ALA A 48 -22.73 39.49 8.94
CA ALA A 48 -23.28 38.14 9.04
C ALA A 48 -24.81 38.14 9.00
N ALA A 49 -25.44 39.12 9.66
CA ALA A 49 -26.89 39.26 9.72
C ALA A 49 -27.58 39.38 8.34
N GLU A 50 -26.89 39.95 7.35
CA GLU A 50 -27.43 40.09 5.99
C GLU A 50 -27.16 38.87 5.10
N TYR A 51 -25.99 38.23 5.26
CA TYR A 51 -25.48 37.27 4.28
C TYR A 51 -25.42 35.82 4.77
N VAL A 52 -25.56 35.58 6.06
CA VAL A 52 -25.72 34.23 6.64
C VAL A 52 -27.21 33.87 6.58
N VAL A 53 -27.49 32.71 5.98
CA VAL A 53 -28.84 32.15 5.85
C VAL A 53 -29.05 31.15 7.00
N PRO A 54 -29.95 31.46 7.96
CA PRO A 54 -30.27 30.52 9.03
C PRO A 54 -30.98 29.25 8.51
N PRO A 55 -30.87 28.10 9.19
CA PRO A 55 -30.08 27.89 10.40
C PRO A 55 -28.59 27.61 10.10
N ALA A 56 -27.72 28.04 11.02
CA ALA A 56 -26.36 27.52 11.07
C ALA A 56 -26.40 26.07 11.58
N LEU A 57 -25.68 25.17 10.91
CA LEU A 57 -25.62 23.77 11.32
C LEU A 57 -24.47 23.59 12.32
N LYS A 58 -24.78 22.98 13.46
CA LYS A 58 -23.79 22.58 14.46
C LYS A 58 -23.45 21.12 14.24
N GLY A 59 -22.19 20.77 14.41
CA GLY A 59 -21.69 19.42 14.23
C GLY A 59 -20.41 19.21 15.03
N ALA A 60 -19.78 18.06 14.86
CA ALA A 60 -18.54 17.74 15.56
C ALA A 60 -17.54 17.13 14.59
N ALA A 61 -16.26 17.33 14.89
CA ALA A 61 -15.16 16.69 14.22
C ALA A 61 -14.33 15.90 15.23
N ILE A 62 -14.03 14.65 14.90
CA ILE A 62 -13.25 13.74 15.73
C ILE A 62 -11.95 13.50 15.03
N TYR A 63 -10.86 13.76 15.74
CA TYR A 63 -9.52 13.66 15.20
C TYR A 63 -8.66 12.75 16.07
N PHE A 64 -7.90 11.88 15.42
CA PHE A 64 -6.77 11.19 16.00
C PHE A 64 -5.77 10.88 14.89
N SER A 65 -4.52 10.67 15.25
CA SER A 65 -3.47 10.33 14.29
C SER A 65 -2.94 8.93 14.57
N ILE A 66 -2.59 8.25 13.48
CA ILE A 66 -2.01 6.93 13.51
C ILE A 66 -0.61 6.97 12.89
N LYS A 67 0.29 6.15 13.43
CA LYS A 67 1.55 5.76 12.82
C LYS A 67 1.35 4.40 12.17
N LYS A 68 1.44 4.35 10.85
CA LYS A 68 1.51 3.07 10.15
C LYS A 68 2.97 2.67 10.03
N THR A 69 3.31 1.48 10.48
CA THR A 69 4.60 0.81 10.27
C THR A 69 4.42 -0.17 9.12
N VAL A 70 4.99 0.14 7.96
CA VAL A 70 4.98 -0.85 6.87
C VAL A 70 6.02 -1.92 7.18
N ALA A 71 5.59 -3.02 7.79
CA ALA A 71 6.44 -4.19 7.98
C ALA A 71 6.65 -4.92 6.64
N PRO A 72 7.82 -5.55 6.42
CA PRO A 72 8.01 -6.42 5.27
C PRO A 72 7.00 -7.59 5.31
N ALA A 73 6.53 -8.02 4.14
CA ALA A 73 5.65 -9.18 4.00
C ALA A 73 6.22 -10.40 4.73
N LYS A 74 5.37 -11.30 5.23
CA LYS A 74 5.83 -12.53 5.91
C LYS A 74 5.74 -13.73 4.97
N GLY A 75 6.71 -14.62 5.10
CA GLY A 75 6.75 -15.90 4.37
C GLY A 75 7.99 -16.04 3.49
N LYS A 76 8.39 -17.29 3.28
CA LYS A 76 9.50 -17.70 2.44
C LYS A 76 8.96 -18.75 1.49
N ASP A 77 9.11 -18.51 0.21
CA ASP A 77 8.78 -19.47 -0.84
C ASP A 77 10.10 -19.94 -1.49
N GLU A 78 10.14 -21.16 -2.00
CA GLU A 78 11.34 -21.74 -2.61
C GLU A 78 11.01 -22.24 -4.01
N ASP A 79 11.91 -22.01 -4.96
CA ASP A 79 11.78 -22.49 -6.33
C ASP A 79 13.05 -23.25 -6.75
N THR A 80 12.91 -24.20 -7.67
CA THR A 80 14.00 -25.04 -8.19
C THR A 80 13.91 -25.14 -9.70
N VAL A 81 14.93 -24.61 -10.39
CA VAL A 81 14.93 -24.50 -11.85
C VAL A 81 16.28 -24.89 -12.46
N MET A 82 16.30 -25.06 -13.78
CA MET A 82 17.53 -25.33 -14.55
C MET A 82 18.34 -24.05 -14.78
N ALA A 83 19.65 -24.19 -15.00
CA ALA A 83 20.58 -23.07 -15.23
C ALA A 83 20.09 -22.05 -16.29
N PRO A 84 19.57 -22.46 -17.47
CA PRO A 84 19.08 -21.52 -18.47
C PRO A 84 17.86 -20.71 -17.99
N ARG A 85 17.03 -21.30 -17.10
CA ARG A 85 15.88 -20.60 -16.51
C ARG A 85 16.31 -19.61 -15.45
N VAL A 86 17.31 -19.96 -14.61
CA VAL A 86 17.89 -19.00 -13.65
C VAL A 86 18.35 -17.73 -14.35
N SER A 87 19.04 -17.85 -15.49
CA SER A 87 19.55 -16.68 -16.23
C SER A 87 18.47 -15.75 -16.80
N ARG A 88 17.23 -16.23 -16.89
CA ARG A 88 16.09 -15.44 -17.38
C ARG A 88 15.36 -14.71 -16.26
N GLU A 89 15.55 -15.12 -15.01
CA GLU A 89 14.89 -14.47 -13.88
C GLU A 89 15.69 -13.30 -13.32
N THR A 90 14.94 -12.31 -12.85
CA THR A 90 15.49 -11.11 -12.24
C THR A 90 15.63 -11.32 -10.73
N PHE A 91 16.87 -11.36 -10.25
CA PHE A 91 17.19 -11.51 -8.84
C PHE A 91 17.55 -10.18 -8.19
N TYR A 92 17.21 -10.05 -6.92
CA TYR A 92 17.46 -8.86 -6.12
C TYR A 92 18.46 -9.16 -5.01
N SER A 93 19.33 -8.19 -4.71
CA SER A 93 20.35 -8.27 -3.67
C SER A 93 20.23 -7.02 -2.80
N PHE A 94 19.85 -7.20 -1.55
CA PHE A 94 19.58 -6.07 -0.64
C PHE A 94 20.76 -5.75 0.28
N LYS A 95 21.74 -6.64 0.46
CA LYS A 95 22.98 -6.43 1.27
C LYS A 95 22.77 -5.55 2.52
N SER A 96 21.71 -5.83 3.29
CA SER A 96 21.33 -5.11 4.53
C SER A 96 20.82 -3.66 4.38
N THR A 97 20.59 -3.18 3.17
CA THR A 97 20.02 -1.85 2.90
C THR A 97 18.49 -1.93 2.95
N LYS A 98 17.87 -1.07 3.75
CA LYS A 98 16.41 -0.95 3.79
C LYS A 98 15.90 -0.21 2.55
N VAL A 99 14.81 -0.68 1.97
CA VAL A 99 14.24 -0.15 0.72
C VAL A 99 13.08 0.81 1.03
N ASN A 100 13.07 2.01 0.43
CA ASN A 100 11.89 2.87 0.55
C ASN A 100 10.73 2.31 -0.30
N LYS A 101 9.59 2.02 0.33
CA LYS A 101 8.41 1.46 -0.33
C LYS A 101 7.85 2.38 -1.42
N ASP A 102 7.91 3.70 -1.24
CA ASP A 102 7.34 4.67 -2.21
C ASP A 102 8.10 4.68 -3.54
N ASN A 103 9.38 4.29 -3.51
CA ASN A 103 10.23 4.20 -4.69
C ASN A 103 10.25 2.79 -5.32
N TRP A 104 9.62 1.81 -4.67
CA TRP A 104 9.62 0.42 -5.11
C TRP A 104 8.49 0.14 -6.09
N LYS A 105 8.83 -0.40 -7.27
CA LYS A 105 7.89 -0.71 -8.36
C LYS A 105 7.68 -2.20 -8.60
N GLY A 106 8.37 -3.06 -7.84
CA GLY A 106 8.27 -4.51 -7.98
C GLY A 106 7.27 -5.11 -6.98
N ASP A 107 7.21 -6.45 -6.97
CA ASP A 107 6.42 -7.19 -6.00
C ASP A 107 7.00 -7.08 -4.58
N GLU A 108 6.16 -7.31 -3.56
CA GLU A 108 6.60 -7.28 -2.15
C GLU A 108 7.47 -8.49 -1.76
N LYS A 109 7.48 -9.53 -2.60
CA LYS A 109 8.28 -10.75 -2.49
C LYS A 109 9.05 -10.96 -3.79
N VAL A 110 10.36 -11.14 -3.70
CA VAL A 110 11.21 -11.27 -4.88
C VAL A 110 12.28 -12.36 -4.74
N PRO A 111 12.71 -12.98 -5.86
CA PRO A 111 13.84 -13.90 -5.86
C PRO A 111 15.11 -13.22 -5.35
N THR A 112 15.76 -13.81 -4.35
CA THR A 112 16.95 -13.22 -3.71
C THR A 112 18.23 -13.83 -4.25
N TYR A 113 19.15 -13.00 -4.74
CA TYR A 113 20.38 -13.45 -5.38
C TYR A 113 21.27 -14.26 -4.42
N GLU A 114 21.37 -13.83 -3.16
CA GLU A 114 22.20 -14.47 -2.13
C GLU A 114 21.72 -15.88 -1.75
N SER A 115 20.50 -16.25 -2.11
CA SER A 115 19.90 -17.55 -1.79
C SER A 115 20.13 -18.63 -2.85
N ILE A 116 20.75 -18.28 -3.98
CA ILE A 116 20.96 -19.21 -5.08
C ILE A 116 21.96 -20.30 -4.66
N THR A 117 21.51 -21.55 -4.70
CA THR A 117 22.31 -22.73 -4.35
C THR A 117 22.21 -23.79 -5.42
N ALA A 118 23.33 -24.42 -5.76
CA ALA A 118 23.36 -25.53 -6.70
C ALA A 118 22.98 -26.83 -5.98
N VAL A 119 22.00 -27.54 -6.53
CA VAL A 119 21.52 -28.84 -6.05
C VAL A 119 21.78 -29.88 -7.13
N ALA A 120 22.47 -30.96 -6.79
CA ALA A 120 22.70 -32.06 -7.72
C ALA A 120 21.36 -32.65 -8.20
N CYS A 121 21.23 -32.89 -9.50
CA CYS A 121 20.03 -33.53 -10.03
C CYS A 121 19.90 -34.95 -9.46
N LYS A 122 18.78 -35.22 -8.78
CA LYS A 122 18.53 -36.51 -8.12
C LYS A 122 18.52 -37.67 -9.11
N ASN A 123 18.02 -37.44 -10.31
CA ASN A 123 17.82 -38.45 -11.33
C ASN A 123 19.11 -38.89 -12.04
N CYS A 124 20.07 -37.97 -12.26
CA CYS A 124 21.38 -38.33 -12.81
C CYS A 124 22.51 -38.35 -11.77
N SER A 125 22.20 -38.09 -10.49
CA SER A 125 23.18 -37.98 -9.41
C SER A 125 24.37 -37.06 -9.74
N GLY A 126 24.11 -35.95 -10.43
CA GLY A 126 25.15 -35.00 -10.85
C GLY A 126 26.00 -35.42 -12.06
N LYS A 127 25.69 -36.53 -12.73
CA LYS A 127 26.43 -36.97 -13.93
C LYS A 127 26.04 -36.17 -15.19
N GLY A 128 24.79 -35.69 -15.24
CA GLY A 128 24.22 -34.96 -16.38
C GLY A 128 23.63 -35.85 -17.47
N TYR A 129 23.93 -37.15 -17.44
CA TYR A 129 23.42 -38.13 -18.40
C TYR A 129 22.92 -39.39 -17.67
N ILE A 130 22.05 -40.13 -18.34
CA ILE A 130 21.60 -41.47 -17.93
C ILE A 130 22.21 -42.45 -18.92
N GLU A 131 22.79 -43.54 -18.41
CA GLU A 131 23.35 -44.60 -19.23
C GLU A 131 22.27 -45.64 -19.51
N ASP A 132 21.81 -45.70 -20.76
CA ASP A 132 20.90 -46.73 -21.22
C ASP A 132 21.67 -47.81 -21.97
N LYS A 133 21.11 -49.02 -22.00
CA LYS A 133 21.64 -50.11 -22.84
C LYS A 133 21.48 -49.71 -24.31
N CYS A 134 22.53 -49.86 -25.10
CA CYS A 134 22.44 -49.64 -26.54
C CYS A 134 21.41 -50.61 -27.14
N SER A 135 20.41 -50.08 -27.84
CA SER A 135 19.34 -50.85 -28.49
C SER A 135 19.89 -51.76 -29.59
N THR A 136 20.91 -51.29 -30.32
CA THR A 136 21.46 -51.97 -31.50
C THR A 136 22.30 -53.19 -31.12
N CYS A 137 23.14 -53.11 -30.09
CA CYS A 137 23.93 -54.24 -29.61
C CYS A 137 23.36 -54.90 -28.33
N LYS A 138 22.16 -54.48 -27.88
CA LYS A 138 21.52 -54.95 -26.64
C LYS A 138 22.42 -54.94 -25.39
N GLY A 139 23.41 -54.06 -25.35
CA GLY A 139 24.39 -53.98 -24.26
C GLY A 139 25.72 -54.72 -24.46
N SER A 140 25.92 -55.47 -25.55
CA SER A 140 27.16 -56.26 -25.77
C SER A 140 28.36 -55.41 -26.23
N GLY A 141 28.13 -54.23 -26.81
CA GLY A 141 29.15 -53.39 -27.43
C GLY A 141 29.59 -53.85 -28.83
N LYS A 142 29.18 -55.05 -29.28
CA LYS A 142 29.61 -55.63 -30.55
C LYS A 142 28.42 -56.13 -31.37
N ILE A 143 28.52 -56.02 -32.69
CA ILE A 143 27.57 -56.63 -33.64
C ILE A 143 28.27 -57.84 -34.23
N GLU A 144 27.58 -58.98 -34.24
CA GLU A 144 28.07 -60.23 -34.80
C GLU A 144 27.23 -60.58 -36.02
N GLU A 145 27.90 -60.76 -37.15
CA GLU A 145 27.29 -61.13 -38.42
C GLU A 145 27.95 -62.39 -38.96
N ASP A 146 27.13 -63.35 -39.40
CA ASP A 146 27.64 -64.56 -40.02
C ASP A 146 27.90 -64.34 -41.50
N LEU A 147 29.18 -64.27 -41.88
CA LEU A 147 29.60 -64.19 -43.27
C LEU A 147 29.73 -65.60 -43.84
N THR A 148 29.13 -65.83 -45.01
CA THR A 148 29.40 -67.05 -45.77
C THR A 148 30.64 -66.81 -46.62
N VAL A 149 31.75 -67.43 -46.22
CA VAL A 149 33.04 -67.34 -46.90
C VAL A 149 33.22 -68.61 -47.73
N LEU A 150 33.56 -68.45 -49.00
CA LEU A 150 33.89 -69.57 -49.89
C LEU A 150 35.40 -69.81 -49.79
N GLU A 151 35.80 -70.99 -49.35
CA GLU A 151 37.22 -71.35 -49.18
C GLU A 151 37.67 -72.41 -50.19
N GLY A 152 38.83 -72.18 -50.79
CA GLY A 152 39.47 -73.07 -51.79
C GLY A 152 38.91 -72.95 -53.21
N GLU A 153 39.55 -73.63 -54.16
CA GLU A 153 39.11 -73.65 -55.58
C GLU A 153 37.73 -74.30 -55.78
N GLU A 154 37.36 -75.23 -54.89
CA GLU A 154 36.05 -75.90 -54.89
C GLU A 154 34.92 -75.04 -54.29
N GLN A 155 35.22 -73.81 -53.82
CA GLN A 155 34.25 -72.87 -53.23
C GLN A 155 33.38 -73.48 -52.12
N LYS A 156 33.98 -74.17 -51.14
CA LYS A 156 33.22 -74.74 -50.02
C LYS A 156 32.71 -73.61 -49.11
N LYS A 157 31.38 -73.55 -48.93
CA LYS A 157 30.71 -72.56 -48.05
C LYS A 157 31.00 -72.86 -46.58
N GLN A 158 31.76 -72.00 -45.93
CA GLN A 158 31.90 -71.97 -44.47
C GLN A 158 31.25 -70.71 -43.91
N LYS A 159 30.55 -70.82 -42.79
CA LYS A 159 30.07 -69.65 -42.04
C LYS A 159 31.15 -69.22 -41.07
N ARG A 160 31.67 -68.00 -41.24
CA ARG A 160 32.58 -67.37 -40.28
C ARG A 160 31.88 -66.15 -39.67
N THR A 161 31.79 -66.13 -38.35
CA THR A 161 31.22 -64.99 -37.63
C THR A 161 32.23 -63.85 -37.60
N PHE A 162 31.82 -62.69 -38.10
CA PHE A 162 32.58 -61.46 -38.08
C PHE A 162 32.01 -60.56 -36.98
N SER A 163 32.86 -60.11 -36.07
CA SER A 163 32.47 -59.25 -34.95
C SER A 163 33.15 -57.89 -35.08
N TYR A 164 32.36 -56.83 -35.03
CA TYR A 164 32.86 -55.46 -35.12
C TYR A 164 32.20 -54.57 -34.05
N PRO A 165 32.86 -53.48 -33.62
CA PRO A 165 32.31 -52.60 -32.60
C PRO A 165 31.02 -51.96 -33.09
N CYS A 166 29.99 -51.95 -32.24
CA CYS A 166 28.71 -51.33 -32.57
C CYS A 166 28.90 -49.84 -32.83
N GLY A 167 28.47 -49.36 -34.01
CA GLY A 167 28.65 -47.96 -34.43
C GLY A 167 27.90 -46.93 -33.58
N GLU A 168 26.79 -47.31 -32.92
CA GLU A 168 26.01 -46.38 -32.09
C GLU A 168 26.59 -46.18 -30.69
N CYS A 169 27.20 -47.22 -30.10
CA CYS A 169 27.80 -47.13 -28.76
C CYS A 169 29.33 -47.18 -28.78
N TYR A 170 29.93 -47.20 -29.98
CA TYR A 170 31.38 -47.25 -30.22
C TYR A 170 32.10 -48.33 -29.39
N GLY A 171 31.50 -49.51 -29.24
CA GLY A 171 32.10 -50.62 -28.47
C GLY A 171 31.75 -50.67 -26.98
N THR A 172 31.11 -49.65 -26.42
CA THR A 172 30.87 -49.54 -24.96
C THR A 172 29.64 -50.31 -24.45
N GLY A 173 28.72 -50.66 -25.34
CA GLY A 173 27.44 -51.30 -25.00
C GLY A 173 26.40 -50.36 -24.38
N LYS A 174 26.75 -49.09 -24.09
CA LYS A 174 25.89 -48.12 -23.43
C LYS A 174 25.77 -46.84 -24.26
N VAL A 175 24.62 -46.18 -24.19
CA VAL A 175 24.39 -44.87 -24.80
C VAL A 175 24.15 -43.86 -23.68
N GLN A 176 24.86 -42.73 -23.75
CA GLN A 176 24.69 -41.64 -22.79
C GLN A 176 23.62 -40.68 -23.31
N ASN A 177 22.45 -40.72 -22.70
CA ASN A 177 21.38 -39.80 -23.02
C ASN A 177 21.40 -38.62 -22.03
N PRO A 178 21.28 -37.36 -22.51
CA PRO A 178 21.19 -36.22 -21.59
C PRO A 178 20.00 -36.41 -20.65
N CYS A 179 20.23 -36.24 -19.35
CA CYS A 179 19.19 -36.40 -18.36
C CYS A 179 18.08 -35.39 -18.64
N ARG A 180 16.84 -35.85 -18.83
CA ARG A 180 15.69 -35.00 -19.21
C ARG A 180 15.36 -33.94 -18.15
N GLU A 181 15.60 -34.26 -16.88
CA GLU A 181 15.26 -33.39 -15.75
C GLU A 181 16.25 -32.23 -15.58
N CYS A 182 17.55 -32.46 -15.80
CA CYS A 182 18.56 -31.39 -15.74
C CYS A 182 19.04 -30.93 -17.12
N GLY A 183 18.50 -31.47 -18.22
CA GLY A 183 18.89 -31.17 -19.60
C GLY A 183 20.39 -31.30 -19.88
N GLY A 184 21.11 -32.19 -19.19
CA GLY A 184 22.57 -32.29 -19.34
C GLY A 184 23.41 -31.45 -18.37
N HIS A 185 22.81 -30.52 -17.61
CA HIS A 185 23.54 -29.52 -16.82
C HIS A 185 24.08 -30.00 -15.46
N LYS A 186 23.88 -31.28 -15.09
CA LYS A 186 24.30 -31.92 -13.83
C LYS A 186 23.60 -31.41 -12.57
N ASN A 187 23.40 -30.10 -12.46
CA ASN A 187 22.82 -29.41 -11.33
C ASN A 187 21.52 -28.69 -11.71
N LEU A 188 20.61 -28.63 -10.75
CA LEU A 188 19.52 -27.66 -10.68
C LEU A 188 19.93 -26.54 -9.72
N TYR A 189 19.23 -25.42 -9.78
CA TYR A 189 19.48 -24.28 -8.91
C TYR A 189 18.23 -23.99 -8.11
N LYS A 190 18.40 -23.94 -6.80
CA LYS A 190 17.36 -23.58 -5.85
C LYS A 190 17.59 -22.15 -5.38
N TYR A 191 16.53 -21.37 -5.28
CA TYR A 191 16.58 -20.03 -4.68
C TYR A 191 15.32 -19.76 -3.86
N GLU A 192 15.43 -18.77 -3.00
CA GLU A 192 14.39 -18.32 -2.09
C GLU A 192 13.76 -17.03 -2.62
N ILE A 193 12.44 -16.97 -2.53
CA ILE A 193 11.65 -15.76 -2.75
C ILE A 193 11.36 -15.19 -1.37
N LEU A 194 12.05 -14.09 -1.07
CA LEU A 194 12.00 -13.43 0.23
C LEU A 194 11.28 -12.09 0.13
N PRO A 195 10.68 -11.62 1.23
CA PRO A 195 10.07 -10.29 1.27
C PRO A 195 11.11 -9.19 1.14
N VAL A 196 10.76 -8.12 0.43
CA VAL A 196 11.62 -6.94 0.30
C VAL A 196 11.79 -6.28 1.68
N PRO A 197 13.03 -5.99 2.12
CA PRO A 197 13.28 -5.39 3.43
C PRO A 197 12.96 -3.90 3.40
N PHE A 198 11.66 -3.56 3.37
CA PHE A 198 11.23 -2.17 3.37
C PHE A 198 11.71 -1.45 4.63
N GLN A 199 12.12 -0.20 4.45
CA GLN A 199 12.29 0.72 5.56
C GLN A 199 10.91 0.90 6.20
N SER A 200 10.84 0.67 7.51
CA SER A 200 9.67 1.01 8.30
C SER A 200 9.48 2.52 8.22
N VAL A 201 8.68 2.99 7.25
CA VAL A 201 8.29 4.38 7.17
C VAL A 201 7.18 4.54 8.18
N VAL A 202 7.40 5.43 9.14
CA VAL A 202 6.44 5.80 10.16
C VAL A 202 5.76 7.08 9.67
N THR A 203 4.63 6.94 8.98
CA THR A 203 3.85 8.10 8.55
C THR A 203 2.81 8.43 9.60
N GLY A 204 2.81 9.66 10.11
CA GLY A 204 1.68 10.22 10.86
C GLY A 204 0.55 10.50 9.89
N ILE A 205 -0.50 9.67 9.93
CA ILE A 205 -1.68 9.82 9.09
C ILE A 205 -2.78 10.44 9.95
N PRO A 206 -3.26 11.65 9.63
CA PRO A 206 -4.38 12.25 10.32
C PRO A 206 -5.67 11.52 9.92
N ILE A 207 -6.41 11.05 10.92
CA ILE A 207 -7.74 10.49 10.77
C ILE A 207 -8.74 11.52 11.31
N LEU A 208 -9.60 12.01 10.43
CA LEU A 208 -10.62 12.99 10.74
C LEU A 208 -11.97 12.45 10.31
N HIS A 209 -12.94 12.47 11.22
CA HIS A 209 -14.34 12.21 10.91
C HIS A 209 -15.15 13.46 11.25
N SER A 210 -15.86 14.03 10.27
CA SER A 210 -16.76 15.17 10.49
C SER A 210 -18.22 14.77 10.41
N SER A 211 -19.08 15.37 11.25
CA SER A 211 -20.53 15.13 11.19
C SER A 211 -21.24 15.95 10.12
N LEU A 212 -20.58 16.98 9.59
CA LEU A 212 -21.11 17.86 8.53
C LEU A 212 -20.60 17.49 7.13
N GLN A 213 -19.84 16.39 7.00
CA GLN A 213 -19.36 15.79 5.73
C GLN A 213 -18.86 16.82 4.71
N THR A 214 -17.76 17.50 5.06
CA THR A 214 -17.18 18.55 4.23
C THR A 214 -16.16 18.02 3.24
N LYS A 215 -16.06 18.65 2.06
CA LYS A 215 -14.99 18.35 1.08
C LYS A 215 -13.58 18.72 1.58
N TYR A 216 -13.50 19.51 2.65
CA TYR A 216 -12.25 19.98 3.25
C TYR A 216 -11.65 19.01 4.27
N GLU A 217 -12.22 17.83 4.51
CA GLU A 217 -11.74 16.90 5.54
C GLU A 217 -10.24 16.58 5.43
N LYS A 218 -9.71 16.43 4.21
CA LYS A 218 -8.27 16.19 3.99
C LYS A 218 -7.40 17.40 4.35
N GLU A 219 -7.88 18.61 4.07
CA GLU A 219 -7.17 19.86 4.39
C GLU A 219 -7.22 20.09 5.90
N ILE A 220 -8.41 19.99 6.50
CA ILE A 220 -8.62 20.08 7.94
C ILE A 220 -7.75 19.07 8.69
N GLY A 221 -7.69 17.82 8.22
CA GLY A 221 -6.88 16.79 8.87
C GLY A 221 -5.38 17.11 8.87
N LYS A 222 -4.86 17.69 7.78
CA LYS A 222 -3.46 18.13 7.70
C LYS A 222 -3.20 19.34 8.57
N ASP A 223 -4.06 20.35 8.50
CA ASP A 223 -3.92 21.57 9.30
C ASP A 223 -4.02 21.23 10.79
N LEU A 224 -4.93 20.34 11.19
CA LEU A 224 -4.99 19.82 12.56
C LEU A 224 -3.72 19.05 12.94
N GLN A 225 -3.13 18.26 12.04
CA GLN A 225 -1.87 17.56 12.34
C GLN A 225 -0.73 18.52 12.68
N ASP A 226 -0.66 19.66 11.99
CA ASP A 226 0.39 20.67 12.15
C ASP A 226 0.07 21.67 13.28
N LEU A 227 -1.21 21.95 13.52
CA LEU A 227 -1.69 23.03 14.38
C LEU A 227 -2.51 22.54 15.58
N ILE A 228 -2.46 21.24 15.93
CA ILE A 228 -3.30 20.64 16.98
C ILE A 228 -3.19 21.36 18.33
N GLU A 229 -2.03 21.92 18.65
CA GLU A 229 -1.80 22.64 19.92
C GLU A 229 -2.41 24.04 19.93
N SER A 230 -2.61 24.62 18.75
CA SER A 230 -3.19 25.95 18.60
C SER A 230 -4.71 25.94 18.48
N VAL A 231 -5.29 24.83 18.01
CA VAL A 231 -6.75 24.66 17.89
C VAL A 231 -7.27 24.03 19.17
N GLU A 232 -8.17 24.73 19.86
CA GLU A 232 -8.70 24.26 21.13
C GLU A 232 -9.77 23.17 20.88
N GLY A 233 -9.53 21.98 21.42
CA GLY A 233 -10.41 20.83 21.36
C GLY A 233 -10.35 20.02 22.64
N ILE A 234 -11.35 19.17 22.86
CA ILE A 234 -11.45 18.36 24.08
C ILE A 234 -10.76 17.03 23.85
N LYS A 235 -9.83 16.68 24.75
CA LYS A 235 -9.06 15.44 24.70
C LYS A 235 -9.77 14.34 25.46
N PHE A 236 -9.84 13.16 24.85
CA PHE A 236 -10.41 11.95 25.43
C PHE A 236 -9.40 10.80 25.36
N ASN A 237 -9.39 9.97 26.40
CA ASN A 237 -8.48 8.81 26.45
C ASN A 237 -9.02 7.61 25.68
N ASN A 238 -10.35 7.49 25.55
CA ASN A 238 -10.99 6.39 24.86
C ASN A 238 -12.37 6.81 24.33
N PHE A 239 -12.89 6.03 23.37
CA PHE A 239 -14.19 6.31 22.74
C PHE A 239 -15.39 6.14 23.68
N LYS A 240 -15.27 5.34 24.75
CA LYS A 240 -16.35 5.20 25.73
C LYS A 240 -16.54 6.52 26.49
N GLU A 241 -15.44 7.10 26.97
CA GLU A 241 -15.44 8.41 27.62
C GLU A 241 -15.94 9.51 26.68
N LEU A 242 -15.53 9.45 25.40
CA LEU A 242 -16.00 10.39 24.39
C LEU A 242 -17.52 10.28 24.17
N ASP A 243 -18.06 9.07 23.99
CA ASP A 243 -19.51 8.87 23.79
C ASP A 243 -20.30 9.36 25.02
N ASP A 244 -19.86 9.03 26.23
CA ASP A 244 -20.54 9.39 27.48
C ASP A 244 -20.56 10.91 27.75
N LYS A 245 -19.49 11.64 27.39
CA LYS A 245 -19.32 13.06 27.75
C LYS A 245 -19.51 14.05 26.62
N SER A 246 -19.57 13.59 25.36
CA SER A 246 -19.58 14.47 24.19
C SER A 246 -20.78 15.42 24.14
N GLU A 247 -21.99 14.97 24.50
CA GLU A 247 -23.17 15.83 24.58
C GLU A 247 -23.00 16.97 25.59
N GLY A 248 -22.57 16.65 26.81
CA GLY A 248 -22.32 17.64 27.86
C GLY A 248 -21.20 18.62 27.50
N SER A 249 -20.19 18.12 26.77
CA SER A 249 -19.00 18.85 26.33
C SER A 249 -19.28 19.84 25.20
N LEU A 250 -20.08 19.44 24.21
CA LEU A 250 -20.45 20.26 23.04
C LEU A 250 -21.63 21.20 23.35
N GLY A 251 -22.49 20.83 24.29
CA GLY A 251 -23.73 21.56 24.59
C GLY A 251 -24.83 21.41 23.53
N TYR A 252 -24.65 20.49 22.58
CA TYR A 252 -25.64 20.07 21.61
C TYR A 252 -25.40 18.62 21.22
N TRP A 253 -26.44 17.97 20.75
CA TRP A 253 -26.39 16.58 20.33
C TRP A 253 -27.32 16.35 19.16
N ASP A 254 -26.81 15.71 18.11
CA ASP A 254 -27.60 15.30 16.97
C ASP A 254 -27.25 13.86 16.53
N LYS A 255 -28.11 13.29 15.69
CA LYS A 255 -27.93 11.92 15.17
C LYS A 255 -26.66 11.78 14.33
N ASN A 256 -26.20 12.84 13.68
CA ASN A 256 -25.00 12.81 12.84
C ASN A 256 -23.73 12.79 13.72
N VAL A 257 -23.66 13.58 14.79
CA VAL A 257 -22.58 13.56 15.78
C VAL A 257 -22.45 12.15 16.35
N LYS A 258 -23.55 11.53 16.79
CA LYS A 258 -23.51 10.14 17.29
C LYS A 258 -23.01 9.15 16.23
N LYS A 259 -23.45 9.28 14.97
CA LYS A 259 -22.96 8.43 13.87
C LYS A 259 -21.46 8.62 13.63
N THR A 260 -20.97 9.87 13.66
CA THR A 260 -19.56 10.21 13.48
C THR A 260 -18.71 9.62 14.61
N ILE A 261 -19.18 9.68 15.85
CA ILE A 261 -18.53 9.05 17.01
C ILE A 261 -18.40 7.54 16.83
N ASN A 262 -19.49 6.89 16.42
CA ASN A 262 -19.47 5.45 16.17
C ASN A 262 -18.55 5.06 15.01
N ALA A 263 -18.56 5.84 13.91
CA ALA A 263 -17.69 5.60 12.77
C ALA A 263 -16.21 5.73 13.15
N ALA A 264 -15.85 6.83 13.81
CA ALA A 264 -14.50 7.06 14.29
C ALA A 264 -14.06 6.00 15.31
N GLY A 265 -14.97 5.55 16.19
CA GLY A 265 -14.70 4.51 17.16
C GLY A 265 -14.49 3.12 16.53
N ASN A 266 -15.18 2.82 15.44
CA ASN A 266 -14.95 1.60 14.67
C ASN A 266 -13.58 1.61 13.99
N ASP A 267 -13.23 2.72 13.34
CA ASP A 267 -11.93 2.88 12.68
C ASP A 267 -10.80 2.83 13.70
N TYR A 268 -10.94 3.50 14.84
CA TYR A 268 -9.98 3.42 15.95
C TYR A 268 -9.75 1.97 16.41
N LYS A 269 -10.82 1.20 16.64
CA LYS A 269 -10.72 -0.23 17.02
C LYS A 269 -10.08 -1.08 15.93
N ASN A 270 -10.30 -0.75 14.66
CA ASN A 270 -9.67 -1.45 13.54
C ASN A 270 -8.16 -1.18 13.52
N TYR A 271 -7.75 0.06 13.73
CA TYR A 271 -6.33 0.44 13.81
C TYR A 271 -5.64 -0.10 15.06
N GLU A 272 -6.33 -0.19 16.20
CA GLU A 272 -5.79 -0.78 17.43
C GLU A 272 -5.52 -2.29 17.30
N LYS A 273 -6.31 -2.99 16.49
CA LYS A 273 -6.12 -4.42 16.19
C LYS A 273 -5.08 -4.69 15.10
N ASP A 274 -4.77 -3.67 14.29
CA ASP A 274 -3.81 -3.78 13.21
C ASP A 274 -2.39 -3.78 13.79
N LYS A 275 -1.65 -4.87 13.57
CA LYS A 275 -0.28 -5.05 14.06
C LYS A 275 0.70 -4.05 13.45
N ASP A 276 0.34 -3.49 12.31
CA ASP A 276 1.15 -2.55 11.55
C ASP A 276 0.75 -1.11 11.81
N THR A 277 -0.17 -0.84 12.74
CA THR A 277 -0.64 0.51 13.06
C THR A 277 -0.56 0.79 14.56
N GLN A 278 -0.14 2.00 14.91
CA GLN A 278 -0.11 2.49 16.28
C GLN A 278 -0.82 3.84 16.36
N ILE A 279 -1.80 3.98 17.23
CA ILE A 279 -2.41 5.29 17.54
C ILE A 279 -1.42 6.13 18.34
N VAL A 280 -1.21 7.39 17.96
CA VAL A 280 -0.17 8.24 18.57
C VAL A 280 -0.66 9.48 19.28
N THR A 281 -1.90 9.89 19.03
CA THR A 281 -2.54 10.97 19.77
C THR A 281 -3.73 10.45 20.55
N GLN A 282 -4.09 11.19 21.60
CA GLN A 282 -5.42 11.07 22.18
C GLN A 282 -6.49 11.39 21.13
N ILE A 283 -7.74 11.06 21.47
CA ILE A 283 -8.89 11.37 20.63
C ILE A 283 -9.29 12.81 20.93
N TYR A 284 -9.36 13.64 19.90
CA TYR A 284 -9.79 15.02 20.01
C TYR A 284 -11.22 15.15 19.51
N LEU A 285 -12.04 15.88 20.25
CA LEU A 285 -13.36 16.33 19.85
C LEU A 285 -13.33 17.84 19.63
N PHE A 286 -13.67 18.25 18.41
CA PHE A 286 -13.78 19.65 18.05
C PHE A 286 -15.24 20.00 17.76
N PRO A 287 -15.76 21.12 18.28
CA PRO A 287 -17.01 21.67 17.80
C PRO A 287 -16.82 22.16 16.36
N MET A 288 -17.83 21.93 15.53
CA MET A 288 -17.82 22.31 14.12
C MET A 288 -19.10 23.08 13.80
N ILE A 289 -19.00 24.17 13.04
CA ILE A 289 -20.15 24.97 12.60
C ILE A 289 -20.08 25.13 11.08
N GLN A 290 -21.23 24.93 10.41
CA GLN A 290 -21.42 25.30 9.02
C GLN A 290 -22.38 26.48 8.92
N LEU A 291 -21.89 27.56 8.32
CA LEU A 291 -22.70 28.69 7.90
C LEU A 291 -23.06 28.52 6.43
N ASN A 292 -24.36 28.55 6.13
CA ASN A 292 -24.83 28.67 4.76
C ASN A 292 -24.94 30.16 4.46
N CYS A 293 -24.31 30.62 3.38
CA CYS A 293 -24.26 32.03 3.05
C CYS A 293 -24.74 32.29 1.63
N LYS A 294 -25.29 33.49 1.41
CA LYS A 294 -25.72 33.96 0.10
C LYS A 294 -25.23 35.39 -0.08
N SER A 295 -24.40 35.62 -1.09
CA SER A 295 -23.92 36.96 -1.44
C SER A 295 -25.05 37.86 -1.94
N LYS A 296 -24.78 39.18 -2.01
CA LYS A 296 -25.71 40.17 -2.57
C LYS A 296 -26.15 39.83 -4.01
N LYS A 297 -25.25 39.28 -4.82
CA LYS A 297 -25.57 38.82 -6.20
C LYS A 297 -26.17 37.42 -6.28
N GLY A 298 -26.46 36.79 -5.14
CA GLY A 298 -27.14 35.51 -5.07
C GLY A 298 -26.24 34.27 -5.18
N LYS A 299 -24.92 34.42 -5.31
CA LYS A 299 -23.96 33.29 -5.20
C LYS A 299 -24.07 32.68 -3.81
N LYS A 300 -24.38 31.39 -3.73
CA LYS A 300 -24.39 30.60 -2.50
C LYS A 300 -22.99 30.06 -2.22
N TYR A 301 -22.61 30.03 -0.96
CA TYR A 301 -21.36 29.47 -0.48
C TYR A 301 -21.51 29.04 0.96
N GLU A 302 -20.57 28.25 1.45
CA GLU A 302 -20.55 27.69 2.78
C GLU A 302 -19.25 28.08 3.46
N ILE A 303 -19.34 28.31 4.76
CA ILE A 303 -18.19 28.53 5.64
C ILE A 303 -18.24 27.46 6.71
N TYR A 304 -17.15 26.72 6.87
CA TYR A 304 -16.96 25.75 7.93
C TYR A 304 -15.99 26.31 8.96
N SER A 305 -16.35 26.18 10.23
CA SER A 305 -15.50 26.50 11.38
C SER A 305 -15.26 25.23 12.19
N ILE A 306 -14.04 25.07 12.72
CA ILE A 306 -13.66 23.98 13.61
C ILE A 306 -12.77 24.51 14.74
N GLY A 307 -13.14 24.22 15.99
CA GLY A 307 -12.43 24.69 17.19
C GLY A 307 -13.28 25.59 18.10
N SER A 308 -12.72 26.05 19.21
CA SER A 308 -13.44 26.83 20.23
C SER A 308 -13.71 28.28 19.83
N GLU A 309 -14.45 29.00 20.67
CA GLU A 309 -14.63 30.45 20.59
C GLU A 309 -13.30 31.22 20.55
N ASN A 310 -12.30 30.77 21.30
CA ASN A 310 -11.00 31.46 21.36
C ASN A 310 -10.15 31.14 20.15
N ASN A 311 -10.11 29.86 19.74
CA ASN A 311 -9.22 29.37 18.71
C ASN A 311 -9.91 28.35 17.79
N PHE A 312 -10.24 28.83 16.58
CA PHE A 312 -10.87 28.03 15.53
C PHE A 312 -10.24 28.28 14.16
N MET A 313 -10.35 27.30 13.27
CA MET A 313 -9.96 27.39 11.85
C MET A 313 -11.19 27.60 10.97
N ILE A 314 -10.99 28.14 9.76
CA ILE A 314 -12.05 28.45 8.82
C ILE A 314 -11.76 27.91 7.41
N TYR A 315 -12.78 27.34 6.79
CA TYR A 315 -12.71 26.79 5.43
C TYR A 315 -13.94 27.23 4.64
N SER A 316 -13.79 27.54 3.36
CA SER A 316 -14.90 28.04 2.56
C SER A 316 -14.76 27.71 1.08
N ASN A 317 -15.92 27.50 0.44
CA ASN A 317 -16.05 27.29 -1.00
C ASN A 317 -16.39 28.58 -1.79
N PHE A 318 -16.26 29.74 -1.15
CA PHE A 318 -16.50 31.03 -1.78
C PHE A 318 -15.59 31.26 -2.97
#